data_AF-H9BLJ6-F1
#
_entry.id   AF-H9BLJ6-F1
#
_cell.length_a   1.000
_cell.length_b   1.000
_cell.length_c   1.000
_cell.angle_alpha   90.00
_cell.angle_beta   90.00
_cell.angle_gamma   90.00
#
_symmetry.space_group_name_H-M   'P 1'
#
loop_
_entity.id
_entity.type
_entity.pdbx_description
1 polymer ?
#
loop_
_entity_poly.entity_id
_entity_poly.type
_entity_poly.pdbx_seq_one_letter_code
_entity_poly.pdbx_strand_id
1 'polypeptide(L)' 'SNGSVRGSERHGYDGWDFLSFELGSKSFVAADDAAEVTRRRWEDENEAEGLENYLKHICPEWLRKYVGYG' A
#
# COMPACT_ATOMS: atom_id res chain seq x y z
N SER A 1 9.18 -16.00 -11.54
CA SER A 1 9.31 -14.66 -10.94
C SER A 1 10.79 -14.37 -10.74
N ASN A 2 11.26 -13.17 -11.08
CA ASN A 2 12.66 -12.74 -10.90
C ASN A 2 12.99 -12.35 -9.44
N GLY A 3 12.18 -12.78 -8.46
CA GLY A 3 12.34 -12.42 -7.06
C GLY A 3 11.88 -11.00 -6.70
N SER A 4 11.41 -10.21 -7.67
CA SER A 4 10.87 -8.87 -7.42
C SER A 4 9.55 -8.96 -6.65
N VAL A 5 9.50 -8.27 -5.51
CA VAL A 5 8.27 -8.05 -4.75
C VAL A 5 7.47 -6.95 -5.43
N ARG A 6 6.22 -7.25 -5.78
CA ARG A 6 5.23 -6.26 -6.22
C ARG A 6 4.14 -6.22 -5.15
N GLY A 7 4.04 -5.09 -4.45
CA GLY A 7 3.02 -4.83 -3.45
C GLY A 7 2.16 -3.64 -3.87
N SER A 8 0.90 -3.64 -3.46
CA SER A 8 -0.05 -2.56 -3.69
C SER A 8 -1.00 -2.46 -2.51
N GLU A 9 -1.38 -1.24 -2.16
CA GLU A 9 -2.46 -0.96 -1.20
C GLU A 9 -3.46 -0.02 -1.89
N ARG A 10 -4.75 -0.36 -1.85
CA ARG A 10 -5.83 0.40 -2.48
C ARG A 10 -7.06 0.42 -1.58
N HIS A 11 -7.56 1.60 -1.31
CA HIS A 11 -8.78 1.86 -0.57
C HIS A 11 -9.87 2.30 -1.54
N GLY A 12 -11.06 1.70 -1.41
CA GLY A 12 -12.25 2.11 -2.13
C GLY A 12 -13.35 2.57 -1.16
N TYR A 13 -14.18 3.49 -1.62
CA TYR A 13 -15.34 4.02 -0.88
C TYR A 13 -16.57 3.95 -1.78
N ASP A 14 -17.68 3.41 -1.27
CA ASP A 14 -18.92 3.18 -2.04
C ASP A 14 -18.75 2.40 -3.36
N GLY A 15 -17.75 1.52 -3.41
CA GLY A 15 -17.43 0.72 -4.60
C GLY A 15 -16.59 1.44 -5.66
N TRP A 16 -16.16 2.67 -5.38
CA TRP A 16 -15.28 3.46 -6.23
C TRP A 16 -13.86 3.50 -5.68
N ASP A 17 -12.89 3.74 -6.56
CA ASP A 17 -11.52 4.04 -6.15
C ASP A 17 -11.50 5.32 -5.30
N PHE A 18 -10.71 5.31 -4.23
CA PHE A 18 -10.62 6.44 -3.31
C PHE A 18 -9.16 6.85 -3.09
N LEU A 19 -8.31 5.94 -2.62
CA LEU A 19 -6.90 6.21 -2.35
C LEU A 19 -6.03 5.01 -2.69
N SER A 20 -4.88 5.20 -3.34
CA SER A 20 -3.91 4.13 -3.58
C SER A 20 -2.51 4.53 -3.15
N PHE A 21 -1.71 3.55 -2.73
CA PHE A 21 -0.31 3.75 -2.37
C PHE A 21 0.64 3.27 -3.48
N GLU A 22 1.51 4.17 -3.92
CA GLU A 22 2.55 3.90 -4.91
C GLU A 22 3.86 3.55 -4.19
N LEU A 23 4.15 2.25 -4.11
CA LEU A 23 5.30 1.72 -3.37
C LEU A 23 6.66 2.25 -3.88
N GLY A 24 6.75 2.56 -5.18
CA GLY A 24 7.98 3.03 -5.82
C GLY A 24 8.36 4.44 -5.38
N SER A 25 7.39 5.36 -5.36
CA SER A 25 7.56 6.76 -4.97
C SER A 25 7.30 7.00 -3.47
N LYS A 26 6.78 6.01 -2.75
CA LYS A 26 6.29 6.13 -1.36
C LYS A 26 5.30 7.27 -1.20
N SER A 27 4.35 7.36 -2.13
CA SER A 27 3.35 8.44 -2.16
C SER A 27 1.96 7.86 -2.31
N PHE A 28 0.97 8.64 -1.88
CA PHE A 28 -0.43 8.31 -2.06
C PHE A 28 -0.97 9.00 -3.32
N VAL A 29 -1.93 8.37 -3.98
CA VAL A 29 -2.67 8.91 -5.13
C VAL A 29 -4.13 8.94 -4.74
N ALA A 30 -4.70 10.14 -4.65
CA ALA A 30 -6.12 10.35 -4.41
C ALA A 30 -6.88 10.19 -5.73
N ALA A 31 -8.03 9.53 -5.68
CA ALA A 31 -8.90 9.36 -6.84
C ALA A 31 -9.78 10.59 -7.11
N ASP A 32 -10.12 11.35 -6.06
CA ASP A 32 -10.95 12.55 -6.13
C ASP A 32 -10.60 13.58 -5.04
N ASP A 33 -11.30 14.72 -5.06
CA ASP A 33 -11.10 15.82 -4.11
C ASP A 33 -11.46 15.45 -2.66
N ALA A 34 -12.32 14.46 -2.44
CA ALA A 34 -12.64 14.00 -1.09
C ALA A 34 -11.49 13.17 -0.51
N ALA A 35 -10.86 12.34 -1.34
CA ALA A 35 -9.69 11.54 -0.98
C ALA A 35 -8.43 12.36 -0.70
N GLU A 36 -8.32 13.58 -1.25
CA GLU A 36 -7.22 14.51 -0.96
C GLU A 36 -7.07 14.82 0.53
N VAL A 37 -8.18 14.87 1.26
CA VAL A 37 -8.16 15.12 2.71
C VAL A 37 -7.44 13.98 3.43
N THR A 38 -7.76 12.74 3.09
CA THR A 38 -7.10 11.56 3.64
C THR A 38 -5.64 11.48 3.20
N ARG A 39 -5.36 11.78 1.92
CA ARG A 39 -3.99 11.77 1.39
C ARG A 39 -3.06 12.64 2.23
N ARG A 40 -3.43 13.92 2.43
CA ARG A 40 -2.63 14.88 3.20
C ARG A 40 -2.45 14.45 4.65
N ARG A 41 -3.52 13.95 5.28
CA ARG A 41 -3.45 13.46 6.65
C ARG A 41 -2.45 12.31 6.79
N TRP A 42 -2.47 11.34 5.89
CA TRP A 42 -1.56 10.19 5.92
C TRP A 42 -0.12 10.56 5.56
N GLU A 43 0.06 11.56 4.70
CA GLU A 43 1.37 12.16 4.45
C GLU A 43 1.93 12.85 5.70
N ASP A 44 1.10 13.60 6.42
CA ASP A 44 1.48 14.25 7.69
C ASP A 44 1.75 13.24 8.81
N GLU A 45 1.01 12.12 8.85
CA GLU A 45 1.17 11.03 9.82
C GLU A 45 2.32 10.05 9.44
N ASN A 46 2.96 10.25 8.29
CA ASN A 46 4.05 9.41 7.77
C ASN A 46 3.68 7.93 7.57
N GLU A 47 2.42 7.65 7.20
CA GLU A 47 1.89 6.30 6.97
C GLU A 47 2.62 5.55 5.84
N ALA A 48 3.23 6.29 4.92
CA ALA A 48 4.00 5.75 3.80
C ALA A 48 5.14 4.82 4.25
N GLU A 49 5.82 5.11 5.37
CA GLU A 49 6.90 4.27 5.89
C GLU A 49 6.38 2.91 6.39
N GLY A 50 5.25 2.92 7.09
CA GLY A 50 4.62 1.70 7.61
C GLY A 50 4.17 0.78 6.47
N LEU A 51 3.48 1.34 5.48
CA LEU A 51 3.03 0.61 4.31
C LEU A 51 4.18 0.08 3.46
N GLU A 52 5.23 0.89 3.27
CA GLU A 52 6.41 0.42 2.55
C GLU A 52 7.06 -0.78 3.24
N ASN A 53 7.28 -0.70 4.56
CA ASN A 53 7.88 -1.79 5.32
C ASN A 53 7.03 -3.06 5.26
N TYR A 54 5.71 -2.91 5.39
CA TYR A 54 4.79 -4.03 5.29
C TYR A 54 4.85 -4.69 3.91
N LEU A 55 4.74 -3.91 2.84
CA LEU A 55 4.66 -4.43 1.48
C LEU A 55 6.01 -4.99 0.98
N LYS A 56 7.15 -4.41 1.39
CA LYS A 56 8.48 -4.90 0.97
C LYS A 56 8.98 -6.09 1.76
N HIS A 57 8.64 -6.17 3.05
CA HIS A 57 9.28 -7.11 3.96
C HIS A 57 8.25 -8.06 4.60
N ILE A 58 7.31 -7.51 5.37
CA ILE A 58 6.42 -8.32 6.20
C ILE A 58 5.53 -9.22 5.34
N CYS A 59 4.77 -8.66 4.39
CA CYS A 59 3.83 -9.44 3.57
C CYS A 59 4.55 -10.57 2.77
N PRO A 60 5.66 -10.31 2.06
CA PRO A 60 6.40 -11.37 1.37
C PRO A 60 6.98 -12.44 2.29
N GLU A 61 7.47 -12.08 3.47
CA GLU A 61 8.00 -13.05 4.45
C GLU A 61 6.91 -14.00 4.94
N TRP A 62 5.75 -13.44 5.31
CA TRP A 62 4.59 -14.21 5.74
C TRP A 62 4.05 -15.10 4.61
N LEU A 63 4.01 -14.59 3.38
CA LEU A 63 3.61 -15.38 2.21
C LEU A 63 4.54 -16.59 2.00
N ARG A 64 5.87 -16.39 2.04
CA ARG A 64 6.85 -17.49 1.90
C ARG A 64 6.70 -18.53 3.00
N LYS A 65 6.47 -18.10 4.24
CA LYS A 65 6.25 -18.98 5.38
C LYS A 65 5.02 -19.87 5.17
N TYR A 66 3.89 -19.28 4.78
CA TYR A 66 2.64 -20.03 4.67
C TYR A 66 2.52 -20.87 3.41
N VAL A 67 3.08 -20.42 2.29
CA VAL A 67 3.19 -21.25 1.07
C VAL A 67 3.99 -22.52 1.36
N GLY A 68 5.00 -22.47 2.23
CA GLY A 68 5.77 -23.66 2.61
C GLY A 68 5.03 -24.71 3.43
N TYR A 69 3.81 -24.44 3.90
CA TYR A 69 2.98 -25.42 4.60
C TYR A 69 1.96 -26.14 3.70
N GLY A 70 1.77 -25.67 2.46
CA GLY A 70 0.93 -26.34 1.45
C GLY A 70 1.74 -27.29 0.60
#